data_AF-A0A3C0BIF1-F1
#
_entry.id   AF-A0A3C0BIF1-F1
#
_cell.length_a   1.000
_cell.length_b   1.000
_cell.length_c   1.000
_cell.angle_alpha   90.00
_cell.angle_beta   90.00
_cell.angle_gamma   90.00
#
_symmetry.space_group_name_H-M   'P 1'
#
loop_
_entity.id
_entity.type
_entity.pdbx_description
1 polymer ?
#
loop_
_entity_poly.entity_id
_entity_poly.type
_entity_poly.pdbx_seq_one_letter_code
_entity_poly.pdbx_strand_id
1 'polypeptide(L)'
;GSIQAKNAAQAAFAVKTVFPGMDESVIEKGLSKAVLPGRFEITYSEKYPRLHYLILDGAHTVNSVRYTVETLGKLFSGSMLHLLFACAADKDVRDIAPLFKNLFSHITLTRPGETKHSDIAKAESAFTDTELPFTADADFTKAIPAALAQAESANAVLLVTGSFYLVAEVKKYI
;
A
#
# COMPACT_ATOMS: atom_id res chain seq x y z
N GLY A 1 0.42 -8.77 9.00
CA GLY A 1 -0.19 -7.69 9.81
C GLY A 1 -1.32 -8.23 10.67
N SER A 2 -1.61 -7.59 11.81
CA SER A 2 -2.61 -8.06 12.79
C SER A 2 -4.03 -8.22 12.21
N ILE A 3 -4.40 -7.39 11.22
CA ILE A 3 -5.69 -7.50 10.52
C ILE A 3 -5.77 -8.77 9.68
N GLN A 4 -4.70 -9.18 9.01
CA GLN A 4 -4.73 -10.44 8.26
C GLN A 4 -4.79 -11.66 9.17
N ALA A 5 -4.23 -11.59 10.40
CA ALA A 5 -4.45 -12.64 11.39
C ALA A 5 -5.92 -12.74 11.82
N LYS A 6 -6.62 -11.60 11.98
CA LYS A 6 -8.07 -11.58 12.24
C LYS A 6 -8.86 -12.15 11.05
N ASN A 7 -8.52 -11.76 9.82
CA ASN A 7 -9.16 -12.30 8.62
C ASN A 7 -8.95 -13.81 8.50
N ALA A 8 -7.74 -14.31 8.80
CA ALA A 8 -7.42 -15.74 8.81
C ALA A 8 -8.24 -16.49 9.87
N ALA A 9 -8.38 -15.93 11.08
CA ALA A 9 -9.23 -16.49 12.13
C ALA A 9 -10.71 -16.53 11.72
N GLN A 10 -11.21 -15.47 11.09
CA GLN A 10 -12.59 -15.43 10.56
C GLN A 10 -12.80 -16.47 9.45
N ALA A 11 -11.83 -16.64 8.55
CA ALA A 11 -11.88 -17.65 7.50
C ALA A 11 -11.87 -19.07 8.08
N ALA A 12 -10.98 -19.34 9.04
CA ALA A 12 -10.93 -20.62 9.75
C ALA A 12 -12.25 -20.93 10.48
N PHE A 13 -12.81 -19.94 11.16
CA PHE A 13 -14.10 -20.06 11.83
C PHE A 13 -15.25 -20.36 10.85
N ALA A 14 -15.30 -19.66 9.72
CA ALA A 14 -16.29 -19.91 8.66
C ALA A 14 -16.18 -21.35 8.13
N VAL A 15 -14.96 -21.85 7.87
CA VAL A 15 -14.74 -23.23 7.42
C VAL A 15 -15.22 -24.22 8.48
N LYS A 16 -14.88 -24.03 9.75
CA LYS A 16 -15.35 -24.90 10.86
C LYS A 16 -16.86 -24.85 11.06
N THR A 17 -17.50 -23.72 10.79
CA THR A 17 -18.96 -23.59 10.90
C THR A 17 -19.67 -24.42 9.84
N VAL A 18 -19.17 -24.40 8.59
CA VAL A 18 -19.76 -25.16 7.48
C VAL A 18 -19.34 -26.63 7.52
N PHE A 19 -18.11 -26.91 7.95
CA PHE A 19 -17.52 -28.24 8.01
C PHE A 19 -16.96 -28.52 9.42
N PRO A 20 -17.81 -28.85 10.41
CA PRO A 20 -17.38 -29.03 11.79
C PRO A 20 -16.31 -30.10 11.97
N GLY A 21 -16.36 -31.16 11.15
CA GLY A 21 -15.39 -32.26 11.13
C GLY A 21 -14.11 -32.01 10.33
N MET A 22 -13.94 -30.82 9.73
CA MET A 22 -12.72 -30.49 8.99
C MET A 22 -11.51 -30.51 9.93
N ASP A 23 -10.46 -31.25 9.57
CA ASP A 23 -9.21 -31.26 10.34
C ASP A 23 -8.53 -29.88 10.29
N GLU A 24 -7.99 -29.43 11.43
CA GLU A 24 -7.34 -28.12 11.52
C GLU A 24 -6.10 -28.02 10.64
N SER A 25 -5.37 -29.12 10.45
CA SER A 25 -4.20 -29.16 9.56
C SER A 25 -4.56 -28.83 8.10
N VAL A 26 -5.79 -29.14 7.66
CA VAL A 26 -6.27 -28.76 6.32
C VAL A 26 -6.49 -27.26 6.22
N ILE A 27 -7.04 -26.66 7.28
CA ILE A 27 -7.28 -25.20 7.36
C ILE A 27 -5.93 -24.47 7.40
N GLU A 28 -4.99 -24.92 8.23
CA GLU A 28 -3.63 -24.38 8.33
C GLU A 28 -2.88 -24.47 7.00
N LYS A 29 -3.01 -25.60 6.30
CA LYS A 29 -2.43 -25.79 4.96
C LYS A 29 -3.07 -24.85 3.93
N GLY A 30 -4.36 -24.56 4.04
CA GLY A 30 -5.04 -23.58 3.20
C GLY A 30 -4.54 -22.16 3.47
N LEU A 31 -4.50 -21.76 4.75
CA LEU A 31 -4.04 -20.43 5.18
C LEU A 31 -2.57 -20.19 4.83
N SER A 32 -1.69 -21.19 4.98
CA SER A 32 -0.27 -21.05 4.65
C SER A 32 0.00 -20.83 3.15
N LYS A 33 -0.97 -21.14 2.29
CA LYS A 33 -0.91 -20.92 0.84
C LYS A 33 -1.71 -19.70 0.38
N ALA A 34 -2.43 -19.04 1.28
CA ALA A 34 -3.29 -17.93 0.93
C ALA A 34 -2.45 -16.72 0.50
N VAL A 35 -2.69 -16.23 -0.71
CA VAL A 35 -2.07 -15.00 -1.24
C VAL A 35 -3.18 -14.00 -1.55
N LEU A 36 -3.03 -12.77 -1.08
CA LEU A 36 -3.94 -11.66 -1.33
C LEU A 36 -3.18 -10.53 -2.04
N PRO A 37 -3.24 -10.46 -3.39
CA PRO A 37 -2.60 -9.38 -4.14
C PRO A 37 -3.08 -8.01 -3.67
N GLY A 38 -2.14 -7.06 -3.51
CA GLY A 38 -2.42 -5.71 -3.06
C GLY A 38 -2.90 -5.61 -1.60
N ARG A 39 -2.59 -6.58 -0.74
CA ARG A 39 -2.86 -6.54 0.70
C ARG A 39 -1.56 -6.64 1.50
N PHE A 40 -0.85 -5.51 1.60
CA PHE A 40 0.51 -5.47 2.15
C PHE A 40 1.41 -6.51 1.47
N GLU A 41 1.31 -6.59 0.14
CA GLU A 41 2.07 -7.53 -0.68
C GLU A 41 3.51 -7.01 -0.80
N ILE A 42 4.46 -7.71 -0.18
CA ILE A 42 5.88 -7.43 -0.32
C ILE A 42 6.38 -8.16 -1.57
N THR A 43 6.93 -7.41 -2.52
CA THR A 43 7.45 -7.93 -3.79
C THR A 43 8.79 -7.27 -4.14
N TYR A 44 9.44 -7.81 -5.16
CA TYR A 44 10.61 -7.25 -5.83
C TYR A 44 10.25 -6.86 -7.26
N SER A 45 11.14 -6.11 -7.92
CA SER A 45 11.05 -5.80 -9.34
C SER A 45 12.29 -6.33 -10.06
N GLU A 46 12.10 -6.92 -11.24
CA GLU A 46 13.23 -7.32 -12.10
C GLU A 46 13.88 -6.09 -12.77
N LYS A 47 13.10 -5.03 -13.02
CA LYS A 47 13.57 -3.79 -13.65
C LYS A 47 14.31 -2.86 -12.68
N TYR A 48 14.01 -2.97 -11.37
CA TYR A 48 14.64 -2.19 -10.31
C TYR A 48 15.29 -3.13 -9.27
N PRO A 49 16.36 -3.86 -9.63
CA PRO A 49 16.90 -4.94 -8.82
C PRO A 49 17.50 -4.49 -7.48
N ARG A 50 17.81 -3.19 -7.30
CA ARG A 50 18.29 -2.67 -6.00
C ARG A 50 17.15 -2.18 -5.11
N LEU A 51 15.91 -2.19 -5.58
CA LEU A 51 14.74 -1.89 -4.75
C LEU A 51 14.38 -3.14 -3.94
N HIS A 52 15.02 -3.29 -2.78
CA HIS A 52 14.91 -4.50 -1.96
C HIS A 52 13.49 -4.80 -1.49
N TYR A 53 12.69 -3.76 -1.22
CA TYR A 53 11.32 -3.91 -0.74
C TYR A 53 10.37 -2.95 -1.44
N LEU A 54 9.51 -3.52 -2.28
CA LEU A 54 8.34 -2.84 -2.83
C LEU A 54 7.08 -3.41 -2.16
N ILE A 55 6.31 -2.55 -1.50
CA ILE A 55 5.12 -2.94 -0.75
C ILE A 55 3.90 -2.40 -1.49
N LEU A 56 3.00 -3.29 -1.91
CA LEU A 56 1.77 -2.95 -2.62
C LEU A 56 0.57 -3.15 -1.69
N ASP A 57 -0.16 -2.07 -1.38
CA ASP A 57 -1.34 -2.12 -0.53
C ASP A 57 -2.48 -1.22 -1.06
N GLY A 58 -3.61 -1.82 -1.45
CA GLY A 58 -4.80 -1.09 -1.91
C GLY A 58 -5.59 -0.36 -0.81
N ALA A 59 -5.04 -0.17 0.39
CA ALA A 59 -5.63 0.61 1.47
C ALA A 59 -5.99 2.03 1.01
N HIS A 60 -7.22 2.47 1.28
CA HIS A 60 -7.79 3.75 0.79
C HIS A 60 -8.84 4.35 1.72
N THR A 61 -8.92 3.84 2.94
CA THR A 61 -9.72 4.38 4.05
C THR A 61 -8.79 4.68 5.22
N VAL A 62 -9.15 5.63 6.08
CA VAL A 62 -8.38 6.01 7.27
C VAL A 62 -7.95 4.79 8.08
N ASN A 63 -8.89 3.88 8.38
CA ASN A 63 -8.59 2.66 9.14
C ASN A 63 -7.63 1.72 8.39
N SER A 64 -7.87 1.48 7.10
CA SER A 64 -6.99 0.59 6.32
C SER A 64 -5.57 1.14 6.22
N VAL A 65 -5.42 2.44 5.95
CA VAL A 65 -4.10 3.10 5.87
C VAL A 65 -3.41 3.09 7.22
N ARG A 66 -4.15 3.34 8.31
CA ARG A 66 -3.60 3.25 9.68
C ARG A 66 -3.00 1.85 9.94
N TYR A 67 -3.70 0.79 9.58
CA TYR A 67 -3.16 -0.58 9.72
C TYR A 67 -1.95 -0.85 8.82
N THR A 68 -1.93 -0.29 7.62
CA THR A 68 -0.78 -0.36 6.70
C THR A 68 0.44 0.31 7.31
N VAL A 69 0.33 1.56 7.79
CA VAL A 69 1.47 2.29 8.39
C VAL A 69 1.93 1.68 9.71
N GLU A 70 1.02 1.17 10.55
CA GLU A 70 1.37 0.41 11.76
C GLU A 70 2.15 -0.87 11.43
N THR A 71 1.77 -1.57 10.36
CA THR A 71 2.48 -2.78 9.91
C THR A 71 3.83 -2.42 9.32
N LEU A 72 3.90 -1.35 8.52
CA LEU A 72 5.12 -0.82 7.94
C LEU A 72 6.15 -0.48 9.02
N GLY A 73 5.76 0.30 10.03
CA GLY A 73 6.64 0.72 11.12
C GLY A 73 7.15 -0.45 11.97
N LYS A 74 6.40 -1.57 12.06
CA LYS A 74 6.83 -2.77 12.78
C LYS A 74 7.84 -3.60 12.00
N LEU A 75 7.68 -3.70 10.68
CA LEU A 75 8.49 -4.58 9.84
C LEU A 75 9.74 -3.89 9.29
N PHE A 76 9.68 -2.58 9.07
CA PHE A 76 10.72 -1.79 8.42
C PHE A 76 11.21 -0.64 9.32
N SER A 77 11.24 -0.87 10.64
CA SER A 77 11.79 0.10 11.59
C SER A 77 13.25 0.42 11.25
N GLY A 78 13.60 1.71 11.25
CA GLY A 78 14.94 2.18 10.91
C GLY A 78 15.28 2.17 9.41
N SER A 79 14.37 1.73 8.54
CA SER A 79 14.57 1.84 7.08
C SER A 79 14.18 3.24 6.59
N MET A 80 14.81 3.69 5.50
CA MET A 80 14.32 4.84 4.75
C MET A 80 13.03 4.45 4.02
N LEU A 81 11.97 5.22 4.21
CA LEU A 81 10.64 4.91 3.65
C LEU A 81 10.24 5.95 2.61
N HIS A 82 9.87 5.48 1.42
CA HIS A 82 9.24 6.30 0.38
C HIS A 82 7.78 5.90 0.21
N LEU A 83 6.94 6.86 -0.18
CA LEU A 83 5.52 6.67 -0.42
C LEU A 83 5.17 7.10 -1.84
N LEU A 84 4.52 6.20 -2.58
CA LEU A 84 3.76 6.53 -3.77
C LEU A 84 2.27 6.39 -3.44
N PHE A 85 1.55 7.52 -3.47
CA PHE A 85 0.16 7.59 -3.02
C PHE A 85 -0.75 8.15 -4.11
N ALA A 86 -1.90 7.50 -4.30
CA ALA A 86 -2.98 8.02 -5.11
C ALA A 86 -4.31 7.48 -4.59
N CYS A 87 -5.34 8.31 -4.56
CA CYS A 87 -6.67 7.91 -4.10
C CYS A 87 -7.75 8.39 -5.07
N ALA A 88 -8.90 7.74 -5.02
CA ALA A 88 -10.07 8.16 -5.78
C ALA A 88 -10.68 9.44 -5.18
N ALA A 89 -11.36 10.24 -6.00
CA ALA A 89 -11.87 11.57 -5.61
C ALA A 89 -12.86 11.51 -4.43
N ASP A 90 -13.58 10.39 -4.28
CA ASP A 90 -14.57 10.13 -3.24
C ASP A 90 -13.95 9.82 -1.86
N LYS A 91 -12.61 9.80 -1.73
CA LYS A 91 -11.94 9.43 -0.47
C LYS A 91 -11.65 10.63 0.42
N ASP A 92 -11.56 10.34 1.73
CA ASP A 92 -11.28 11.29 2.80
C ASP A 92 -9.77 11.54 2.94
N VAL A 93 -9.16 12.09 1.88
CA VAL A 93 -7.71 12.30 1.81
C VAL A 93 -7.19 13.18 2.94
N ARG A 94 -8.01 14.14 3.39
CA ARG A 94 -7.72 15.03 4.53
C ARG A 94 -7.54 14.28 5.84
N ASP A 95 -8.25 13.17 6.05
CA ASP A 95 -8.11 12.34 7.25
C ASP A 95 -7.03 11.27 7.07
N ILE A 96 -6.65 10.97 5.83
CA ILE A 96 -5.59 10.00 5.51
C ILE A 96 -4.20 10.63 5.58
N ALA A 97 -4.00 11.82 4.99
CA ALA A 97 -2.69 12.47 4.90
C ALA A 97 -1.96 12.61 6.26
N PRO A 98 -2.63 12.99 7.38
CA PRO A 98 -2.00 13.08 8.70
C PRO A 98 -1.38 11.76 9.18
N LEU A 99 -1.87 10.61 8.72
CA LEU A 99 -1.35 9.29 9.11
C LEU A 99 0.07 9.03 8.59
N PHE A 100 0.53 9.79 7.60
CA PHE A 100 1.87 9.66 7.02
C PHE A 100 2.91 10.55 7.68
N LYS A 101 2.51 11.38 8.65
CA LYS A 101 3.38 12.39 9.26
C LYS A 101 4.62 11.76 9.91
N ASN A 102 5.79 12.30 9.56
CA ASN A 102 7.11 11.86 10.05
C ASN A 102 7.48 10.40 9.77
N LEU A 103 6.79 9.73 8.85
CA LEU A 103 7.10 8.34 8.49
C LEU A 103 7.97 8.23 7.23
N PHE A 104 7.73 9.08 6.24
CA PHE A 104 8.34 8.96 4.92
C PHE A 104 9.38 10.06 4.68
N SER A 105 10.52 9.66 4.13
CA SER A 105 11.58 10.57 3.67
C SER A 105 11.23 11.22 2.33
N HIS A 106 10.39 10.55 1.53
CA HIS A 106 9.85 11.09 0.29
C HIS A 106 8.42 10.64 0.07
N ILE A 107 7.56 11.56 -0.38
CA ILE A 107 6.17 11.31 -0.71
C ILE A 107 5.93 11.80 -2.14
N THR A 108 5.41 10.92 -2.99
CA THR A 108 4.97 11.22 -4.35
C THR A 108 3.47 11.00 -4.45
N LEU A 109 2.74 12.05 -4.83
CA LEU A 109 1.32 12.02 -5.11
C LEU A 109 1.08 11.87 -6.61
N THR A 110 0.12 11.03 -6.99
CA THR A 110 -0.27 10.88 -8.39
C THR A 110 -1.74 10.49 -8.54
N ARG A 111 -2.16 10.14 -9.77
CA ARG A 111 -3.50 9.62 -10.08
C ARG A 111 -3.51 8.08 -10.09
N PRO A 112 -4.61 7.44 -9.66
CA PRO A 112 -4.71 5.98 -9.60
C PRO A 112 -5.16 5.41 -10.97
N GLY A 113 -4.44 5.76 -12.04
CA GLY A 113 -4.79 5.38 -13.42
C GLY A 113 -5.96 6.15 -14.01
N GLU A 114 -6.44 5.70 -15.18
CA GLU A 114 -7.53 6.34 -15.93
C GLU A 114 -8.93 5.89 -15.50
N THR A 115 -9.05 4.68 -14.95
CA THR A 115 -10.35 4.03 -14.71
C THR A 115 -11.20 4.72 -13.64
N LYS A 116 -10.56 5.19 -12.57
CA LYS A 116 -11.26 5.77 -11.42
C LYS A 116 -10.96 7.25 -11.34
N HIS A 117 -12.02 8.06 -11.35
CA HIS A 117 -11.89 9.50 -11.18
C HIS A 117 -11.14 9.83 -9.87
N SER A 118 -10.15 10.71 -10.01
CA SER A 118 -9.27 11.15 -8.93
C SER A 118 -9.12 12.67 -8.99
N ASP A 119 -9.00 13.27 -7.81
CA ASP A 119 -8.76 14.69 -7.66
C ASP A 119 -7.39 14.87 -7.01
N ILE A 120 -6.36 15.06 -7.84
CA ILE A 120 -4.99 15.24 -7.35
C ILE A 120 -4.85 16.55 -6.59
N ALA A 121 -5.55 17.61 -7.01
CA ALA A 121 -5.52 18.91 -6.33
C ALA A 121 -6.08 18.81 -4.90
N LYS A 122 -7.15 18.03 -4.70
CA LYS A 122 -7.65 17.71 -3.36
C LYS A 122 -6.63 16.96 -2.51
N ALA A 123 -5.86 16.05 -3.11
CA ALA A 123 -4.78 15.35 -2.41
C ALA A 123 -3.64 16.32 -2.06
N GLU A 124 -3.17 17.14 -3.01
CA GLU A 124 -2.13 18.15 -2.77
C GLU A 124 -2.52 19.12 -1.66
N SER A 125 -3.76 19.61 -1.67
CA SER A 125 -4.30 20.45 -0.59
C SER A 125 -4.24 19.74 0.76
N ALA A 126 -4.70 18.48 0.83
CA ALA A 126 -4.67 17.71 2.06
C ALA A 126 -3.26 17.48 2.61
N PHE A 127 -2.27 17.21 1.75
CA PHE A 127 -0.88 17.05 2.18
C PHE A 127 -0.23 18.40 2.55
N THR A 128 -0.59 19.48 1.86
CA THR A 128 -0.14 20.84 2.20
C THR A 128 -0.60 21.23 3.61
N ASP A 129 -1.87 20.93 3.96
CA ASP A 129 -2.43 21.20 5.30
C ASP A 129 -1.70 20.43 6.42
N THR A 130 -0.98 19.36 6.09
CA THR A 130 -0.18 18.58 7.06
C THR A 130 1.26 19.05 7.20
N GLU A 131 1.68 20.02 6.39
CA GLU A 131 3.06 20.51 6.25
C GLU A 131 4.06 19.41 5.84
N LEU A 132 3.57 18.33 5.20
CA LEU A 132 4.44 17.26 4.71
C LEU A 132 5.07 17.69 3.38
N PRO A 133 6.39 17.55 3.22
CA PRO A 133 7.00 17.72 1.91
C PRO A 133 6.55 16.59 0.98
N PHE A 134 6.06 16.95 -0.20
CA PHE A 134 5.67 15.99 -1.24
C PHE A 134 6.05 16.51 -2.63
N THR A 135 6.13 15.59 -3.58
CA THR A 135 6.08 15.87 -5.01
C THR A 135 4.74 15.38 -5.54
N ALA A 136 4.22 16.03 -6.58
CA ALA A 136 2.97 15.63 -7.21
C ALA A 136 3.13 15.65 -8.73
N ASP A 137 2.65 14.59 -9.38
CA ASP A 137 2.53 14.54 -10.84
C ASP A 137 1.24 13.79 -11.20
N ALA A 138 0.35 14.49 -11.91
CA ALA A 138 -0.92 13.93 -12.35
C ALA A 138 -0.73 12.84 -13.43
N ASP A 139 0.39 12.87 -14.15
CA ASP A 139 0.76 11.85 -15.11
C ASP A 139 1.36 10.64 -14.39
N PHE A 140 0.50 9.71 -13.99
CA PHE A 140 0.92 8.49 -13.30
C PHE A 140 1.88 7.63 -14.12
N THR A 141 1.89 7.77 -15.45
CA THR A 141 2.83 7.04 -16.32
C THR A 141 4.27 7.53 -16.18
N LYS A 142 4.46 8.77 -15.71
CA LYS A 142 5.76 9.33 -15.33
C LYS A 142 6.03 9.19 -13.83
N ALA A 143 5.02 9.43 -12.99
CA ALA A 143 5.18 9.39 -11.53
C ALA A 143 5.60 8.00 -11.02
N ILE A 144 5.03 6.93 -11.56
CA ILE A 144 5.34 5.55 -11.14
C ILE A 144 6.82 5.19 -11.37
N PRO A 145 7.38 5.26 -12.60
CA PRO A 145 8.79 4.93 -12.83
C PRO A 145 9.73 5.88 -12.09
N ALA A 146 9.37 7.16 -11.94
CA ALA A 146 10.15 8.11 -11.16
C ALA A 146 10.23 7.70 -9.67
N ALA A 147 9.11 7.34 -9.04
CA ALA A 147 9.08 6.90 -7.65
C ALA A 147 9.85 5.58 -7.43
N LEU A 148 9.74 4.62 -8.37
CA LEU A 148 10.49 3.37 -8.34
C LEU A 148 12.00 3.62 -8.43
N ALA A 149 12.45 4.40 -9.42
CA ALA A 149 13.86 4.72 -9.60
C ALA A 149 14.43 5.52 -8.41
N GLN A 150 13.65 6.44 -7.85
CA GLN A 150 14.08 7.23 -6.69
C GLN A 150 14.20 6.37 -5.43
N ALA A 151 13.25 5.48 -5.17
CA ALA A 151 13.35 4.55 -4.05
C ALA A 151 14.54 3.59 -4.22
N GLU A 152 14.77 3.09 -5.43
CA GLU A 152 15.93 2.27 -5.74
C GLU A 152 17.24 3.02 -5.46
N SER A 153 17.39 4.24 -5.98
CA SER A 153 18.60 5.05 -5.81
C SER A 153 18.88 5.41 -4.35
N ALA A 154 17.84 5.55 -3.54
CA ALA A 154 17.94 5.86 -2.12
C ALA A 154 18.10 4.61 -1.23
N ASN A 155 18.04 3.40 -1.81
CA ASN A 155 17.92 2.14 -1.07
C ASN A 155 16.78 2.18 -0.03
N ALA A 156 15.65 2.77 -0.45
CA ALA A 156 14.48 2.97 0.39
C ALA A 156 13.44 1.86 0.17
N VAL A 157 12.65 1.58 1.20
CA VAL A 157 11.44 0.76 1.08
C VAL A 157 10.36 1.62 0.43
N LEU A 158 9.79 1.18 -0.69
CA LEU A 158 8.69 1.89 -1.35
C LEU A 158 7.34 1.30 -0.96
N LEU A 159 6.51 2.09 -0.29
CA LEU A 159 5.08 1.79 -0.12
C LEU A 159 4.27 2.41 -1.26
N VAL A 160 3.52 1.59 -1.97
CA VAL A 160 2.50 2.00 -2.94
C VAL A 160 1.13 1.78 -2.31
N THR A 161 0.38 2.86 -2.08
CA THR A 161 -0.95 2.75 -1.45
C THR A 161 -1.94 3.86 -1.84
N GLY A 162 -3.14 3.83 -1.28
CA GLY A 162 -4.23 4.77 -1.55
C GLY A 162 -5.26 4.25 -2.56
N SER A 163 -4.91 3.25 -3.38
CA SER A 163 -5.82 2.70 -4.39
C SER A 163 -5.35 1.35 -4.93
N PHE A 164 -6.29 0.43 -5.14
CA PHE A 164 -6.04 -0.80 -5.90
C PHE A 164 -5.73 -0.55 -7.37
N TYR A 165 -6.28 0.52 -7.96
CA TYR A 165 -5.96 0.87 -9.34
C TYR A 165 -4.51 1.32 -9.47
N LEU A 166 -4.00 2.10 -8.51
CA LEU A 166 -2.58 2.44 -8.46
C LEU A 166 -1.70 1.19 -8.34
N VAL A 167 -2.06 0.26 -7.45
CA VAL A 167 -1.34 -1.02 -7.32
C VAL A 167 -1.32 -1.77 -8.65
N ALA A 168 -2.45 -1.84 -9.36
CA ALA A 168 -2.53 -2.49 -10.67
C ALA A 168 -1.66 -1.78 -11.73
N GLU A 169 -1.60 -0.45 -11.71
CA GLU A 169 -0.72 0.31 -12.61
C GLU A 169 0.75 0.05 -12.31
N VAL A 170 1.17 0.09 -11.03
CA VAL A 170 2.57 -0.18 -10.64
C VAL A 170 3.01 -1.58 -11.06
N LYS A 171 2.14 -2.59 -10.97
CA LYS A 171 2.46 -3.95 -11.39
C LYS A 171 2.89 -4.07 -12.87
N LYS A 172 2.58 -3.09 -13.73
CA LYS A 172 3.03 -3.06 -15.12
C LYS A 172 4.50 -2.63 -15.29
N TYR A 173 5.07 -2.01 -14.27
CA TYR A 173 6.41 -1.43 -14.28
C TYR A 173 7.45 -2.28 -13.56
N ILE A 174 7.05 -3.37 -12.91
CA ILE A 174 7.94 -4.14 -12.03
C ILE A 174 8.34 -5.48 -12.63
#